data_AF-A0A7C5BDJ9-F1
#
_entry.id   AF-A0A7C5BDJ9-F1
#
_cell.length_a   1.000
_cell.length_b   1.000
_cell.length_c   1.000
_cell.angle_alpha   90.00
_cell.angle_beta   90.00
_cell.angle_gamma   90.00
#
_symmetry.space_group_name_H-M   'P 1'
#
loop_
_entity.id
_entity.type
_entity.pdbx_description
1 polymer ?
#
loop_
_entity_poly.entity_id
_entity_poly.type
_entity_poly.pdbx_seq_one_letter_code
_entity_poly.pdbx_strand_id
1 'polypeptide(L)' 'MSNLKYALYTGCTARESTPELLSSTLAVAKKLGIEIVLLDEASCCGASHLQDFDEFLS' A
#
# COMPACT_ATOMS: atom_id res chain seq x y z
N MET A 1 19.32 2.05 16.80
CA MET A 1 17.97 1.82 16.25
C MET A 1 18.14 1.02 14.97
N SER A 2 17.43 -0.09 14.83
CA SER A 2 17.39 -0.85 13.59
C SER A 2 16.79 0.01 12.47
N ASN A 3 17.34 -0.11 11.26
CA ASN A 3 16.80 0.59 10.09
C ASN A 3 15.45 -0.05 9.72
N LEU A 4 14.39 0.75 9.58
CA LEU A 4 13.06 0.24 9.21
C LEU A 4 13.06 -0.13 7.73
N LYS A 5 12.73 -1.39 7.41
CA LYS A 5 12.67 -1.89 6.04
C LYS A 5 11.40 -2.69 5.82
N TYR A 6 10.59 -2.29 4.83
CA TYR A 6 9.30 -2.92 4.54
C TYR A 6 9.11 -3.16 3.04
N ALA A 7 8.40 -4.24 2.73
CA ALA A 7 7.86 -4.47 1.41
C ALA A 7 6.53 -3.70 1.26
N LEU A 8 6.41 -2.87 0.24
CA LEU A 8 5.20 -2.11 -0.06
C LEU A 8 4.33 -2.84 -1.07
N TYR A 9 3.19 -3.31 -0.58
CA TYR A 9 2.07 -3.77 -1.39
C TYR A 9 1.28 -2.54 -1.88
N THR A 10 1.33 -2.24 -3.17
CA THR A 10 0.71 -1.02 -3.73
C THR A 10 -0.76 -1.18 -4.09
N GLY A 11 -1.24 -2.42 -4.24
CA GLY A 11 -2.50 -2.71 -4.91
C GLY A 11 -2.51 -2.18 -6.37
N CYS A 12 -3.71 -2.11 -6.96
CA CYS A 12 -3.91 -1.54 -8.29
C CYS A 12 -4.04 -0.01 -8.26
N THR A 13 -4.77 0.55 -7.29
CA THR A 13 -5.10 1.98 -7.22
C THR A 13 -3.87 2.88 -7.23
N ALA A 14 -2.88 2.61 -6.38
CA ALA A 14 -1.69 3.45 -6.27
C ALA A 14 -0.75 3.35 -7.50
N ARG A 15 -0.95 2.35 -8.37
CA ARG A 15 -0.21 2.20 -9.64
C ARG A 15 -0.95 2.81 -10.83
N GLU A 16 -2.29 2.79 -10.80
CA GLU A 16 -3.11 3.11 -11.97
C GLU A 16 -3.91 4.40 -11.80
N SER A 17 -4.84 4.43 -10.84
CA SER A 17 -5.84 5.50 -10.74
C SER A 17 -5.43 6.67 -9.84
N THR A 18 -4.51 6.45 -8.88
CA THR A 18 -3.97 7.50 -8.00
C THR A 18 -2.44 7.41 -7.86
N PRO A 19 -1.67 7.58 -8.95
CA PRO A 19 -0.20 7.47 -8.93
C PRO A 19 0.46 8.46 -7.95
N GLU A 20 -0.17 9.59 -7.67
CA GLU A 20 0.26 10.56 -6.68
C GLU A 20 0.31 9.98 -5.26
N LEU A 21 -0.54 9.00 -4.94
CA LEU A 21 -0.51 8.29 -3.67
C LEU A 21 0.82 7.57 -3.48
N LEU A 22 1.25 6.78 -4.48
CA LEU A 22 2.52 6.06 -4.43
C LEU A 22 3.71 7.03 -4.30
N SER A 23 3.72 8.11 -5.10
CA SER A 23 4.80 9.11 -5.03
C SER A 23 4.88 9.79 -3.65
N SER A 24 3.73 10.11 -3.06
CA SER A 24 3.63 10.75 -1.74
C SER A 24 4.09 9.79 -0.64
N THR A 25 3.67 8.53 -0.70
CA THR A 25 4.11 7.48 0.24
C THR A 25 5.62 7.31 0.22
N LEU A 26 6.24 7.21 -0.96
CA LEU A 26 7.69 7.05 -1.09
C LEU A 26 8.46 8.28 -0.58
N ALA A 27 7.95 9.50 -0.86
CA ALA A 27 8.57 10.74 -0.37
C ALA A 27 8.54 10.83 1.16
N VAL A 28 7.40 10.49 1.77
CA VAL A 28 7.25 10.48 3.24
C VAL A 28 8.11 9.38 3.87
N ALA A 29 8.12 8.17 3.31
CA ALA A 29 8.94 7.06 3.80
C ALA A 29 10.43 7.44 3.84
N LYS A 30 10.93 8.08 2.77
CA LYS A 30 12.30 8.61 2.71
C LYS A 30 12.57 9.62 3.83
N LYS A 31 11.63 10.52 4.12
CA LYS A 31 11.78 11.53 5.18
C LYS A 31 11.82 10.92 6.58
N LEU A 32 11.12 9.80 6.76
CA LEU A 32 11.06 9.04 8.01
C LEU A 32 12.20 8.03 8.16
N GLY A 33 13.09 7.88 7.17
CA GLY A 33 14.16 6.89 7.19
C GLY A 33 13.66 5.45 7.05
N ILE A 34 12.58 5.25 6.31
CA ILE A 34 12.02 3.92 6.02
C ILE A 34 12.50 3.48 4.64
N GLU A 35 13.17 2.33 4.58
CA GLU A 35 13.51 1.66 3.33
C GLU A 35 12.27 0.90 2.81
N ILE A 36 11.88 1.20 1.58
CA ILE A 36 10.73 0.58 0.92
C ILE A 36 11.22 -0.27 -0.25
N VAL A 37 10.74 -1.51 -0.32
CA VAL A 37 10.91 -2.41 -1.47
C VAL A 37 9.54 -2.62 -2.11
N LEU A 38 9.37 -2.33 -3.40
CA LEU A 38 8.11 -2.56 -4.09
C LEU A 38 7.87 -4.06 -4.33
N LEU A 39 6.64 -4.52 -4.10
CA LEU A 39 6.21 -5.86 -4.50
C LEU A 39 5.64 -5.79 -5.92
N ASP A 40 6.48 -6.04 -6.92
CA ASP A 40 6.08 -5.89 -8.33
C ASP A 40 5.11 -6.95 -8.83
N GLU A 41 5.22 -8.18 -8.31
CA GLU A 41 4.39 -9.33 -8.68
C GLU A 41 3.19 -9.55 -7.74
N ALA A 42 2.87 -8.57 -6.90
CA ALA A 42 1.72 -8.67 -6.00
C ALA A 42 0.40 -8.68 -6.78
N SER A 43 -0.46 -9.67 -6.51
CA SER A 43 -1.81 -9.78 -7.09
C SER A 43 -2.81 -8.82 -6.42
N CYS A 44 -3.98 -8.63 -7.05
CA CYS A 44 -5.08 -7.81 -6.51
C CYS A 44 -5.52 -8.28 -5.10
N CYS A 45 -5.88 -7.33 -4.23
CA CYS A 45 -6.34 -7.60 -2.86
C CYS A 45 -7.79 -8.08 -2.79
N GLY A 46 -8.53 -8.03 -3.90
CA GLY A 46 -9.92 -8.48 -3.97
C GLY A 46 -10.94 -7.50 -3.38
N ALA A 47 -10.53 -6.29 -2.98
CA ALA A 47 -11.39 -5.32 -2.29
C ALA A 47 -12.68 -4.94 -3.06
N SER A 48 -12.70 -5.03 -4.39
CA SER A 48 -13.93 -4.79 -5.17
C SER A 48 -14.96 -5.93 -5.13
N HIS A 49 -14.53 -7.14 -4.76
CA HIS A 49 -15.37 -8.34 -4.71
C HIS A 49 -15.66 -8.77 -3.27
N LEU A 50 -14.81 -8.35 -2.32
CA LEU A 50 -15.06 -8.50 -0.91
C LEU A 50 -16.13 -7.47 -0.50
N GLN A 51 -17.26 -7.96 -0.02
CA GLN A 51 -18.20 -7.11 0.70
C GLN A 51 -17.63 -6.88 2.10
N ASP A 52 -17.66 -5.64 2.55
CA ASP A 52 -17.39 -5.34 3.95
C ASP A 52 -18.40 -6.10 4.80
N PHE A 53 -17.90 -7.02 5.61
CA PHE A 53 -18.71 -7.73 6.60
C PHE A 53 -18.44 -7.12 7.96
N ASP A 54 -19.47 -6.50 8.53
CA ASP A 54 -19.45 -5.98 9.88
C ASP A 54 -20.61 -6.61 10.65
N GLU A 55 -20.28 -7.38 11.70
CA GLU A 55 -21.26 -8.06 12.56
C GLU A 55 -22.20 -7.07 13.28
N PHE A 56 -21.79 -5.81 13.44
CA PHE A 56 -22.50 -4.78 14.21
C PHE A 56 -23.26 -3.76 13.35
N LEU A 57 -23.08 -3.77 12.03
CA LEU A 57 -23.73 -2.86 11.07
C LEU A 57 -24.68 -3.60 10.12
N SER A 58 -25.52 -4.47 10.69
CA SER A 58 -26.60 -5.21 9.99
C SER A 58 -27.72 -4.31 9.48
#